data_AF-A0A537ZSC0-F1
#
_entry.id   AF-A0A537ZSC0-F1
#
_cell.length_a   1.000
_cell.length_b   1.000
_cell.length_c   1.000
_cell.angle_alpha   90.00
_cell.angle_beta   90.00
_cell.angle_gamma   90.00
#
_symmetry.space_group_name_H-M   'P 1'
#
loop_
_entity.id
_entity.type
_entity.pdbx_description
1 polymer ?
#
loop_
_entity_poly.entity_id
_entity_poly.type
_entity_poly.pdbx_seq_one_letter_code
_entity_poly.pdbx_strand_id
1 'polypeptide(L)'
;MSLERAVQLAERGRGATHPNPVVGCVVVKGGEVVGEAWHEQAGGPHAEAIALEQAGALARGATAFVTMEPCSHHGRTPPCADALIDAGVAAVVAGCLDPHPEHGGGLERLRSAGVAVSVEEGEAGFRCRVQNEEWRTWVSKGRPFVILKLAVTLDGRVTVPGERWVSGEESRLRVHELRACVDAVAVGMGTARADEPTLTARDVDVPRQPRRLVFGRGPLPAGSELELRSGPIGEELSALAAEGVQSLLLEGGPTIAAAFLREDLVDKLDVFVAPTLAGSGLVFAPELPAPVEIARLRAHQMGDDVLLTAYVHEP
;
A
#
# COMPACT_ATOMS: atom_id res chain seq x y z
N MET A 1 11.58 -20.26 10.08
CA MET A 1 11.39 -20.60 8.65
C MET A 1 9.91 -20.61 8.41
N SER A 2 9.45 -19.52 7.82
CA SER A 2 8.28 -18.81 8.33
C SER A 2 7.74 -17.87 7.25
N LEU A 3 6.61 -17.26 7.57
CA LEU A 3 5.93 -16.19 6.83
C LEU A 3 6.87 -15.15 6.17
N GLU A 4 8.00 -14.81 6.80
CA GLU A 4 8.99 -13.89 6.23
C GLU A 4 9.57 -14.35 4.88
N ARG A 5 9.83 -15.66 4.73
CA ARG A 5 10.27 -16.23 3.46
C ARG A 5 9.16 -16.16 2.42
N ALA A 6 7.92 -16.44 2.83
CA ALA A 6 6.76 -16.30 1.95
C ALA A 6 6.60 -14.85 1.46
N VAL A 7 6.81 -13.85 2.32
CA VAL A 7 6.83 -12.41 1.94
C VAL A 7 7.92 -12.14 0.90
N GLN A 8 9.15 -12.62 1.11
CA GLN A 8 10.25 -12.44 0.14
C GLN A 8 9.95 -13.06 -1.22
N LEU A 9 9.29 -14.22 -1.25
CA LEU A 9 8.89 -14.89 -2.48
C LEU A 9 7.79 -14.09 -3.19
N ALA A 10 6.78 -13.65 -2.47
CA ALA A 10 5.67 -12.87 -3.02
C ALA A 10 6.15 -11.59 -3.73
N GLU A 11 7.17 -10.90 -3.20
CA GLU A 11 7.74 -9.71 -3.85
C GLU A 11 8.25 -9.96 -5.28
N ARG A 12 8.57 -11.21 -5.64
CA ARG A 12 8.99 -11.55 -7.01
C ARG A 12 7.85 -11.44 -8.04
N GLY A 13 6.60 -11.44 -7.60
CA GLY A 13 5.42 -11.23 -8.45
C GLY A 13 5.08 -9.76 -8.67
N ARG A 14 5.76 -8.81 -8.00
CA ARG A 14 5.42 -7.39 -8.05
C ARG A 14 5.50 -6.87 -9.49
N GLY A 15 4.43 -6.23 -9.94
CA GLY A 15 4.29 -5.71 -11.30
C GLY A 15 3.84 -6.73 -12.35
N ALA A 16 3.79 -8.03 -12.03
CA ALA A 16 3.38 -9.09 -12.97
C ALA A 16 2.01 -9.72 -12.63
N THR A 17 1.55 -9.61 -11.38
CA THR A 17 0.30 -10.25 -10.93
C THR A 17 -0.95 -9.41 -11.14
N HIS A 18 -0.84 -8.11 -11.46
CA HIS A 18 -2.00 -7.23 -11.59
C HIS A 18 -3.05 -7.82 -12.57
N PRO A 19 -4.36 -7.85 -12.20
CA PRO A 19 -5.01 -7.20 -11.06
C PRO A 19 -5.00 -8.01 -9.74
N ASN A 20 -4.34 -9.17 -9.71
CA ASN A 20 -4.27 -10.03 -8.52
C ASN A 20 -3.19 -9.51 -7.54
N PRO A 21 -3.35 -9.78 -6.23
CA PRO A 21 -2.33 -9.48 -5.24
C PRO A 21 -1.09 -10.34 -5.44
N VAL A 22 0.04 -9.88 -4.91
CA VAL A 22 1.20 -10.75 -4.76
C VAL A 22 1.01 -11.66 -3.55
N VAL A 23 1.26 -12.96 -3.76
CA VAL A 23 1.10 -13.98 -2.71
C VAL A 23 2.30 -14.91 -2.76
N GLY A 24 2.76 -15.33 -1.58
CA GLY A 24 3.84 -16.30 -1.42
C GLY A 24 3.40 -17.42 -0.50
N CYS A 25 3.90 -18.63 -0.75
CA CYS A 25 3.61 -19.81 0.05
C CYS A 25 4.89 -20.62 0.28
N VAL A 26 5.06 -21.11 1.51
CA VAL A 26 6.14 -22.01 1.92
C VAL A 26 5.56 -23.18 2.69
N VAL A 27 5.85 -24.40 2.26
CA VAL A 27 5.43 -25.65 2.92
C VAL A 27 6.61 -26.24 3.67
N VAL A 28 6.43 -26.50 4.96
CA VAL A 28 7.48 -26.96 5.88
C VAL A 28 7.10 -28.28 6.53
N LYS A 29 8.00 -29.28 6.47
CA LYS A 29 7.85 -30.59 7.10
C LYS A 29 9.11 -30.91 7.91
N GLY A 30 8.96 -31.28 9.18
CA GLY A 30 10.11 -31.67 10.02
C GLY A 30 11.16 -30.57 10.22
N GLY A 31 10.80 -29.30 10.03
CA GLY A 31 11.72 -28.16 10.08
C GLY A 31 12.39 -27.82 8.75
N GLU A 32 12.14 -28.58 7.69
CA GLU A 32 12.70 -28.35 6.35
C GLU A 32 11.64 -27.81 5.38
N VAL A 33 12.06 -26.91 4.49
CA VAL A 33 11.22 -26.42 3.39
C VAL A 33 11.12 -27.53 2.34
N VAL A 34 9.90 -27.99 2.07
CA VAL A 34 9.62 -29.04 1.09
C VAL A 34 8.96 -28.51 -0.18
N GLY A 35 8.47 -27.28 -0.16
CA GLY A 35 7.98 -26.57 -1.34
C GLY A 35 7.87 -25.07 -1.07
N GLU A 36 8.19 -24.25 -2.06
CA GLU A 36 8.06 -22.80 -1.94
C GLU A 36 7.76 -22.14 -3.29
N ALA A 37 6.84 -21.18 -3.28
CA ALA A 37 6.42 -20.53 -4.51
C ALA A 37 5.80 -19.16 -4.26
N TRP A 38 5.54 -18.45 -5.35
CA TRP A 38 4.78 -17.22 -5.39
C TRP A 38 3.83 -17.22 -6.58
N HIS A 39 2.85 -16.32 -6.56
CA HIS A 39 1.98 -16.10 -7.71
C HIS A 39 2.76 -15.31 -8.78
N GLU A 40 3.07 -15.93 -9.91
CA GLU A 40 3.96 -15.35 -10.92
C GLU A 40 3.23 -14.35 -11.85
N GLN A 41 1.99 -14.63 -12.22
CA GLN A 41 1.24 -13.82 -13.19
C GLN A 41 -0.27 -14.00 -13.05
N ALA A 42 -1.03 -12.95 -13.42
CA ALA A 42 -2.49 -13.00 -13.39
C ALA A 42 -3.06 -14.17 -14.20
N GLY A 43 -3.96 -14.94 -13.57
CA GLY A 43 -4.59 -16.12 -14.19
C GLY A 43 -3.70 -17.37 -14.27
N GLY A 44 -2.44 -17.29 -13.83
CA GLY A 44 -1.61 -18.46 -13.55
C GLY A 44 -2.01 -19.14 -12.22
N PRO A 45 -1.38 -20.28 -11.88
CA PRO A 45 -1.59 -20.93 -10.60
C PRO A 45 -1.21 -20.02 -9.44
N HIS A 46 -1.92 -20.18 -8.32
CA HIS A 46 -1.61 -19.46 -7.08
C HIS A 46 -0.40 -20.07 -6.38
N ALA A 47 0.22 -19.31 -5.48
CA ALA A 47 1.43 -19.71 -4.78
C ALA A 47 1.28 -21.05 -4.05
N GLU A 48 0.12 -21.28 -3.42
CA GLU A 48 -0.17 -22.50 -2.66
C GLU A 48 -0.18 -23.73 -3.56
N ALA A 49 -0.79 -23.63 -4.75
CA ALA A 49 -0.86 -24.74 -5.70
C ALA A 49 0.55 -25.17 -6.15
N ILE A 50 1.40 -24.20 -6.50
CA ILE A 50 2.77 -24.46 -6.96
C ILE A 50 3.63 -25.02 -5.81
N ALA A 51 3.51 -24.45 -4.60
CA ALA A 51 4.26 -24.92 -3.44
C ALA A 51 3.85 -26.35 -3.03
N LEU A 52 2.57 -26.69 -3.13
CA LEU A 52 2.06 -28.04 -2.90
C LEU A 52 2.53 -29.02 -3.98
N GLU A 53 2.56 -28.62 -5.25
CA GLU A 53 3.10 -29.43 -6.33
C GLU A 53 4.57 -29.79 -6.09
N GLN A 54 5.40 -28.80 -5.71
CA GLN A 54 6.79 -29.03 -5.35
C GLN A 54 6.95 -29.95 -4.13
N ALA A 55 6.10 -29.78 -3.11
CA ALA A 55 6.14 -30.60 -1.90
C ALA A 55 5.70 -32.06 -2.14
N GLY A 56 4.81 -32.29 -3.10
CA GLY A 56 4.28 -33.62 -3.43
C GLY A 56 3.79 -34.37 -2.19
N ALA A 57 4.25 -35.62 -2.01
CA ALA A 57 3.84 -36.44 -0.87
C ALA A 57 4.27 -35.89 0.50
N LEU A 58 5.29 -35.01 0.55
CA LEU A 58 5.79 -34.41 1.79
C LEU A 58 4.84 -33.33 2.35
N ALA A 59 3.88 -32.83 1.55
CA ALA A 59 2.86 -31.90 2.02
C ALA A 59 1.96 -32.50 3.11
N ARG A 60 1.77 -33.83 3.12
CA ARG A 60 0.93 -34.50 4.10
C ARG A 60 1.46 -34.33 5.51
N GLY A 61 0.64 -33.72 6.36
CA GLY A 61 0.96 -33.36 7.74
C GLY A 61 2.06 -32.31 7.86
N ALA A 62 2.31 -31.52 6.82
CA ALA A 62 3.20 -30.35 6.84
C ALA A 62 2.44 -29.11 7.34
N THR A 63 3.18 -28.02 7.55
CA THR A 63 2.62 -26.69 7.80
C THR A 63 2.83 -25.81 6.57
N ALA A 64 1.77 -25.17 6.07
CA ALA A 64 1.85 -24.16 5.02
C ALA A 64 1.85 -22.76 5.64
N PHE A 65 2.83 -21.93 5.26
CA PHE A 65 2.88 -20.50 5.58
C PHE A 65 2.52 -19.73 4.33
N VAL A 66 1.47 -18.91 4.39
CA VAL A 66 0.94 -18.18 3.23
C VAL A 66 0.79 -16.70 3.59
N THR A 67 1.16 -15.79 2.69
CA THR A 67 1.14 -14.36 3.00
C THR A 67 -0.27 -13.78 3.11
N MET A 68 -1.26 -14.38 2.46
CA MET A 68 -2.67 -13.99 2.52
C MET A 68 -3.55 -15.23 2.68
N GLU A 69 -4.74 -15.07 3.24
CA GLU A 69 -5.72 -16.15 3.36
C GLU A 69 -5.90 -16.91 2.02
N PRO A 70 -5.82 -18.25 2.02
CA PRO A 70 -6.08 -19.04 0.82
C PRO A 70 -7.49 -18.82 0.29
N CYS A 71 -7.63 -18.66 -1.02
CA CYS A 71 -8.95 -18.42 -1.61
C CYS A 71 -9.92 -19.60 -1.39
N SER A 72 -11.20 -19.28 -1.19
CA SER A 72 -12.29 -20.23 -0.92
C SER A 72 -13.24 -20.45 -2.09
N HIS A 73 -13.19 -19.57 -3.09
CA HIS A 73 -14.13 -19.49 -4.22
C HIS A 73 -13.55 -20.12 -5.50
N HIS A 74 -14.42 -20.62 -6.36
CA HIS A 74 -14.04 -21.15 -7.67
C HIS A 74 -13.94 -20.00 -8.67
N GLY A 75 -12.70 -19.58 -8.97
CA GLY A 75 -12.39 -18.57 -9.99
C GLY A 75 -11.95 -19.21 -11.29
N ARG A 76 -10.85 -18.69 -11.86
CA ARG A 76 -10.17 -19.30 -13.04
C ARG A 76 -9.44 -20.58 -12.69
N THR A 77 -9.06 -20.73 -11.43
CA THR A 77 -8.43 -21.91 -10.83
C THR A 77 -9.28 -22.45 -9.69
N PRO A 78 -9.15 -23.75 -9.32
CA PRO A 78 -9.77 -24.28 -8.12
C PRO A 78 -9.32 -23.54 -6.84
N PRO A 79 -10.11 -23.57 -5.75
CA PRO A 79 -9.77 -22.90 -4.50
C PRO A 79 -8.50 -23.45 -3.86
N CYS A 80 -7.60 -22.57 -3.40
CA CYS A 80 -6.38 -22.96 -2.69
C CYS A 80 -6.69 -23.69 -1.37
N ALA A 81 -7.77 -23.31 -0.69
CA ALA A 81 -8.21 -23.98 0.53
C ALA A 81 -8.48 -25.48 0.28
N ASP A 82 -9.10 -25.83 -0.85
CA ASP A 82 -9.36 -27.23 -1.22
C ASP A 82 -8.07 -27.98 -1.54
N ALA A 83 -7.15 -27.36 -2.30
CA ALA A 83 -5.85 -27.95 -2.60
C ALA A 83 -5.05 -28.29 -1.34
N LEU A 84 -5.08 -27.39 -0.34
CA LEU A 84 -4.43 -27.61 0.96
C LEU A 84 -5.08 -28.77 1.73
N ILE A 85 -6.42 -28.86 1.73
CA ILE A 85 -7.16 -29.96 2.36
C ILE A 85 -6.81 -31.30 1.70
N ASP A 86 -6.86 -31.35 0.37
CA ASP A 86 -6.59 -32.57 -0.42
C ASP A 86 -5.15 -33.05 -0.26
N ALA A 87 -4.19 -32.12 -0.18
CA ALA A 87 -2.79 -32.42 0.13
C ALA A 87 -2.60 -32.97 1.57
N GLY A 88 -3.59 -32.76 2.44
CA GLY A 88 -3.58 -33.25 3.82
C GLY A 88 -2.58 -32.50 4.70
N VAL A 89 -2.41 -31.19 4.50
CA VAL A 89 -1.59 -30.35 5.39
C VAL A 89 -2.15 -30.40 6.82
N ALA A 90 -1.27 -30.41 7.84
CA ALA A 90 -1.71 -30.42 9.24
C ALA A 90 -2.07 -29.03 9.73
N ALA A 91 -1.39 -27.99 9.22
CA ALA A 91 -1.56 -26.63 9.67
C ALA A 91 -1.36 -25.60 8.56
N VAL A 92 -2.02 -24.46 8.71
CA VAL A 92 -1.87 -23.26 7.87
C VAL A 92 -1.66 -22.05 8.76
N VAL A 93 -0.61 -21.28 8.48
CA VAL A 93 -0.33 -19.98 9.10
C VAL A 93 -0.47 -18.91 8.04
N ALA A 94 -1.50 -18.07 8.14
CA ALA A 94 -1.76 -16.98 7.20
C ALA A 94 -1.22 -15.64 7.72
N GLY A 95 -0.69 -14.80 6.83
CA GLY A 95 -0.15 -13.50 7.20
C GLY A 95 -1.20 -12.42 7.39
N CYS A 96 -2.28 -12.50 6.63
CA CYS A 96 -3.44 -11.64 6.77
C CYS A 96 -4.69 -12.35 6.21
N LEU A 97 -5.87 -11.83 6.56
CA LEU A 97 -7.14 -12.24 5.96
C LEU A 97 -7.27 -11.65 4.54
N ASP A 98 -8.07 -12.32 3.71
CA ASP A 98 -8.44 -11.78 2.40
C ASP A 98 -9.39 -10.59 2.64
N PRO A 99 -9.03 -9.36 2.22
CA PRO A 99 -9.87 -8.18 2.43
C PRO A 99 -11.10 -8.15 1.50
N HIS A 100 -11.17 -9.00 0.48
CA HIS A 100 -12.26 -8.99 -0.47
C HIS A 100 -13.55 -9.51 0.19
N PRO A 101 -14.66 -8.75 0.12
CA PRO A 101 -15.88 -9.04 0.88
C PRO A 101 -16.50 -10.41 0.56
N GLU A 102 -16.31 -10.90 -0.66
CA GLU A 102 -16.90 -12.16 -1.15
C GLU A 102 -15.91 -13.33 -1.29
N HIS A 103 -14.59 -13.10 -1.16
CA HIS A 103 -13.58 -14.12 -1.52
C HIS A 103 -12.87 -14.78 -0.32
N GLY A 104 -13.04 -14.23 0.88
CA GLY A 104 -12.53 -14.81 2.12
C GLY A 104 -13.23 -16.11 2.54
N GLY A 105 -12.94 -16.59 3.75
CA GLY A 105 -13.53 -17.80 4.32
C GLY A 105 -12.76 -19.09 4.05
N GLY A 106 -11.60 -19.01 3.41
CA GLY A 106 -10.72 -20.16 3.19
C GLY A 106 -10.15 -20.71 4.48
N LEU A 107 -9.84 -19.84 5.45
CA LEU A 107 -9.40 -20.26 6.78
C LEU A 107 -10.48 -21.02 7.55
N GLU A 108 -11.74 -20.62 7.41
CA GLU A 108 -12.86 -21.32 8.04
C GLU A 108 -13.11 -22.68 7.40
N ARG A 109 -12.98 -22.76 6.07
CA ARG A 109 -13.06 -24.02 5.32
C ARG A 109 -11.97 -25.01 5.75
N LEU A 110 -10.73 -24.54 5.89
CA LEU A 110 -9.60 -25.32 6.41
C LEU A 110 -9.86 -25.82 7.83
N ARG A 111 -10.35 -24.95 8.71
CA ARG A 111 -10.70 -25.30 10.10
C ARG A 111 -11.78 -26.37 10.16
N SER A 112 -12.83 -26.23 9.34
CA SER A 112 -13.93 -27.21 9.23
C SER A 112 -13.46 -28.59 8.74
N ALA A 113 -12.39 -28.64 7.95
CA ALA A 113 -11.75 -29.88 7.50
C ALA A 113 -10.73 -30.46 8.51
N GLY A 114 -10.56 -29.84 9.68
CA GLY A 114 -9.65 -30.31 10.73
C GLY A 114 -8.20 -29.84 10.59
N VAL A 115 -7.91 -28.89 9.70
CA VAL A 115 -6.59 -28.25 9.60
C VAL A 115 -6.44 -27.23 10.72
N ALA A 116 -5.29 -27.24 11.41
CA ALA A 116 -4.99 -26.21 12.41
C ALA A 116 -4.69 -24.87 11.71
N VAL A 117 -5.35 -23.79 12.13
CA VAL A 117 -5.23 -22.49 11.45
C VAL A 117 -4.89 -21.38 12.44
N SER A 118 -3.91 -20.54 12.09
CA SER A 118 -3.62 -19.28 12.78
C SER A 118 -3.39 -18.13 11.79
N VAL A 119 -3.63 -16.91 12.26
CA VAL A 119 -3.31 -15.66 11.55
C VAL A 119 -2.22 -14.95 12.33
N GLU A 120 -1.17 -14.49 11.65
CA GLU A 120 -0.06 -13.79 12.27
C GLU A 120 -0.42 -12.34 12.59
N GLU A 121 -0.43 -11.97 13.87
CA GLU A 121 -0.78 -10.60 14.32
C GLU A 121 0.45 -9.69 14.50
N GLY A 122 1.65 -10.28 14.59
CA GLY A 122 2.90 -9.56 14.83
C GLY A 122 3.46 -8.83 13.60
N GLU A 123 4.75 -8.49 13.66
CA GLU A 123 5.44 -7.74 12.60
C GLU A 123 5.42 -8.48 11.25
N ALA A 124 5.50 -9.81 11.26
CA ALA A 124 5.44 -10.59 10.02
C ALA A 124 4.07 -10.48 9.34
N GLY A 125 2.98 -10.53 10.10
CA GLY A 125 1.64 -10.34 9.56
C GLY A 125 1.39 -8.90 9.08
N PHE A 126 1.92 -7.92 9.82
CA PHE A 126 1.92 -6.52 9.37
C PHE A 126 2.63 -6.36 8.03
N ARG A 127 3.79 -7.00 7.82
CA ARG A 127 4.49 -6.98 6.54
C ARG A 127 3.68 -7.64 5.41
N CYS A 128 2.93 -8.70 5.69
CA CYS A 128 2.01 -9.30 4.71
C CYS A 128 0.88 -8.34 4.30
N ARG A 129 0.36 -7.56 5.25
CA ARG A 129 -0.64 -6.51 4.98
C ARG A 129 -0.08 -5.40 4.10
N VAL A 130 1.10 -4.87 4.47
CA VAL A 130 1.79 -3.81 3.74
C VAL A 130 2.14 -4.21 2.30
N GLN A 131 2.52 -5.46 2.08
CA GLN A 131 2.90 -5.96 0.74
C GLN A 131 1.83 -5.72 -0.34
N ASN A 132 0.54 -5.69 0.05
CA ASN A 132 -0.60 -5.44 -0.82
C ASN A 132 -1.45 -4.23 -0.37
N GLU A 133 -0.96 -3.29 0.45
CA GLU A 133 -1.77 -2.23 1.08
C GLU A 133 -2.69 -1.45 0.11
N GLU A 134 -2.16 -1.17 -1.09
CA GLU A 134 -2.87 -0.49 -2.17
C GLU A 134 -4.04 -1.32 -2.68
N TRP A 135 -3.75 -2.56 -3.08
CA TRP A 135 -4.75 -3.52 -3.55
C TRP A 135 -5.81 -3.82 -2.48
N ARG A 136 -5.38 -4.00 -1.22
CA ARG A 136 -6.29 -4.31 -0.09
C ARG A 136 -7.27 -3.18 0.16
N THR A 137 -6.82 -1.94 0.07
CA THR A 137 -7.68 -0.75 0.20
C THR A 137 -8.61 -0.62 -1.00
N TRP A 138 -8.07 -0.78 -2.21
CA TRP A 138 -8.84 -0.70 -3.45
C TRP A 138 -10.00 -1.71 -3.48
N VAL A 139 -9.73 -2.97 -3.14
CA VAL A 139 -10.71 -4.05 -3.21
C VAL A 139 -11.75 -4.02 -2.09
N SER A 140 -11.38 -3.57 -0.89
CA SER A 140 -12.29 -3.56 0.27
C SER A 140 -13.06 -2.26 0.43
N LYS A 141 -12.44 -1.11 0.10
CA LYS A 141 -13.04 0.22 0.30
C LYS A 141 -13.53 0.87 -0.99
N GLY A 142 -13.22 0.32 -2.18
CA GLY A 142 -13.62 0.90 -3.45
C GLY A 142 -13.03 2.29 -3.70
N ARG A 143 -11.83 2.56 -3.14
CA ARG A 143 -11.06 3.79 -3.32
C ARG A 143 -9.55 3.50 -3.32
N PRO A 144 -8.70 4.36 -3.91
CA PRO A 144 -7.25 4.23 -3.79
C PRO A 144 -6.79 4.29 -2.34
N PHE A 145 -5.66 3.64 -2.05
CA PHE A 145 -4.86 3.85 -0.85
C PHE A 145 -4.16 5.20 -0.94
N VAL A 146 -4.39 6.06 0.06
CA VAL A 146 -3.92 7.45 0.04
C VAL A 146 -2.75 7.64 0.99
N ILE A 147 -1.62 8.06 0.42
CA ILE A 147 -0.42 8.48 1.14
C ILE A 147 -0.43 10.01 1.20
N LEU A 148 -0.59 10.59 2.39
CA LEU A 148 -0.38 12.02 2.59
C LEU A 148 1.11 12.29 2.81
N LYS A 149 1.72 12.99 1.85
CA LYS A 149 3.10 13.43 1.95
C LYS A 149 3.18 14.88 2.39
N LEU A 150 3.99 15.16 3.40
CA LEU A 150 4.26 16.51 3.89
C LEU A 150 5.76 16.77 3.95
N ALA A 151 6.18 18.01 3.69
CA ALA A 151 7.50 18.50 4.06
C ALA A 151 7.32 19.67 5.02
N VAL A 152 7.88 19.56 6.21
CA VAL A 152 7.76 20.54 7.28
C VAL A 152 9.12 20.88 7.88
N THR A 153 9.27 22.08 8.37
CA THR A 153 10.37 22.43 9.29
C THR A 153 10.14 21.81 10.67
N LEU A 154 11.15 21.83 11.54
CA LEU A 154 11.04 21.31 12.91
C LEU A 154 9.97 22.06 13.74
N ASP A 155 9.71 23.33 13.44
CA ASP A 155 8.62 24.13 14.01
C ASP A 155 7.28 24.03 13.24
N GLY A 156 7.13 23.03 12.35
CA GLY A 156 5.86 22.69 11.71
C GLY A 156 5.45 23.55 10.52
N ARG A 157 6.38 24.27 9.88
CA ARG A 157 6.09 25.13 8.72
C ARG A 157 6.21 24.37 7.42
N VAL A 158 5.23 24.53 6.52
CA VAL A 158 5.23 23.96 5.16
C VAL A 158 5.81 24.91 4.10
N THR A 159 6.18 26.12 4.51
CA THR A 159 6.85 27.12 3.65
C THR A 159 7.93 27.80 4.45
N VAL A 160 9.08 28.05 3.83
CA VAL A 160 10.17 28.84 4.42
C VAL A 160 10.38 30.08 3.55
N PRO A 161 10.25 31.31 4.09
CA PRO A 161 10.43 32.52 3.28
C PRO A 161 11.81 32.60 2.62
N GLY A 162 11.84 32.92 1.33
CA GLY A 162 13.08 33.02 0.55
C GLY A 162 13.62 31.67 0.04
N GLU A 163 13.09 30.55 0.53
CA GLU A 163 13.49 29.22 0.11
C GLU A 163 12.46 28.61 -0.83
N ARG A 164 12.95 27.92 -1.86
CA ARG A 164 12.10 27.16 -2.76
C ARG A 164 11.63 25.85 -2.12
N TRP A 165 12.45 25.25 -1.27
CA TRP A 165 12.23 23.92 -0.73
C TRP A 165 12.35 23.92 0.79
N VAL A 166 11.42 23.25 1.46
CA VAL A 166 11.51 22.98 2.90
C VAL A 166 12.48 21.84 3.19
N SER A 167 12.47 20.80 2.36
CA SER A 167 13.20 19.55 2.56
C SER A 167 14.45 19.48 1.67
N GLY A 168 15.46 18.76 2.16
CA GLY A 168 16.74 18.50 1.52
C GLY A 168 16.66 17.65 0.26
N GLU A 169 17.81 17.45 -0.39
CA GLU A 169 17.90 16.76 -1.69
C GLU A 169 17.51 15.29 -1.61
N GLU A 170 18.00 14.56 -0.61
CA GLU A 170 17.67 13.14 -0.40
C GLU A 170 16.16 12.94 -0.17
N SER A 171 15.53 13.81 0.62
CA SER A 171 14.08 13.83 0.81
C SER A 171 13.31 14.04 -0.50
N ARG A 172 13.79 14.93 -1.37
CA ARG A 172 13.16 15.17 -2.68
C ARG A 172 13.36 13.99 -3.63
N LEU A 173 14.52 13.33 -3.62
CA LEU A 173 14.76 12.10 -4.37
C LEU A 173 13.81 11.00 -3.90
N ARG A 174 13.64 10.85 -2.58
CA ARG A 174 12.68 9.90 -1.99
C ARG A 174 11.23 10.17 -2.44
N VAL A 175 10.82 11.43 -2.57
CA VAL A 175 9.51 11.78 -3.15
C VAL A 175 9.42 11.31 -4.60
N HIS A 176 10.47 11.44 -5.40
CA HIS A 176 10.47 10.93 -6.76
C HIS A 176 10.37 9.40 -6.85
N GLU A 177 10.98 8.66 -5.92
CA GLU A 177 10.78 7.22 -5.78
C GLU A 177 9.31 6.89 -5.44
N LEU A 178 8.71 7.62 -4.49
CA LEU A 178 7.29 7.45 -4.16
C LEU A 178 6.39 7.71 -5.37
N ARG A 179 6.65 8.78 -6.14
CA ARG A 179 5.92 9.08 -7.38
C ARG A 179 6.03 7.96 -8.42
N ALA A 180 7.18 7.30 -8.51
CA ALA A 180 7.40 6.21 -9.46
C ALA A 180 6.65 4.93 -9.08
N CYS A 181 6.32 4.77 -7.79
CA CYS A 181 5.66 3.58 -7.24
C CYS A 181 4.13 3.68 -7.18
N VAL A 182 3.54 4.88 -7.25
CA VAL A 182 2.09 5.07 -7.15
C VAL A 182 1.40 5.22 -8.51
N ASP A 183 0.10 4.93 -8.55
CA ASP A 183 -0.70 5.10 -9.76
C ASP A 183 -0.98 6.57 -10.10
N ALA A 184 -1.16 7.41 -9.08
CA ALA A 184 -1.49 8.81 -9.22
C ALA A 184 -0.82 9.69 -8.15
N VAL A 185 -0.53 10.93 -8.52
CA VAL A 185 -0.05 12.00 -7.65
C VAL A 185 -1.03 13.16 -7.73
N ALA A 186 -1.43 13.71 -6.59
CA ALA A 186 -2.39 14.79 -6.52
C ALA A 186 -1.90 15.99 -5.72
N VAL A 187 -2.36 17.16 -6.13
CA VAL A 187 -2.28 18.40 -5.36
C VAL A 187 -3.64 19.11 -5.34
N GLY A 188 -3.77 20.14 -4.49
CA GLY A 188 -4.93 21.03 -4.53
C GLY A 188 -4.75 22.14 -5.56
N MET A 189 -5.86 22.73 -6.02
CA MET A 189 -5.85 23.86 -6.96
C MET A 189 -4.97 25.04 -6.50
N GLY A 190 -4.84 25.27 -5.19
CA GLY A 190 -3.93 26.28 -4.64
C GLY A 190 -2.47 26.04 -5.00
N THR A 191 -1.98 24.82 -4.77
CA THR A 191 -0.63 24.38 -5.16
C THR A 191 -0.46 24.41 -6.68
N ALA A 192 -1.47 23.94 -7.43
CA ALA A 192 -1.41 23.95 -8.89
C ALA A 192 -1.17 25.36 -9.45
N ARG A 193 -1.79 26.38 -8.85
CA ARG A 193 -1.66 27.79 -9.26
C ARG A 193 -0.40 28.48 -8.74
N ALA A 194 0.06 28.12 -7.54
CA ALA A 194 1.23 28.74 -6.92
C ALA A 194 2.54 28.21 -7.53
N ASP A 195 2.60 26.90 -7.77
CA ASP A 195 3.87 26.21 -8.06
C ASP A 195 3.96 25.68 -9.50
N GLU A 196 2.85 25.69 -10.24
CA GLU A 196 2.72 25.10 -11.60
C GLU A 196 3.44 23.75 -11.73
N PRO A 197 3.14 22.77 -10.85
CA PRO A 197 3.94 21.57 -10.74
C PRO A 197 3.69 20.61 -11.91
N THR A 198 4.73 19.93 -12.35
CA THR A 198 4.61 18.87 -13.36
C THR A 198 4.20 17.51 -12.77
N LEU A 199 4.41 17.31 -11.46
CA LEU A 199 4.09 16.08 -10.70
C LEU A 199 4.65 14.76 -11.27
N THR A 200 5.66 14.82 -12.14
CA THR A 200 6.33 13.62 -12.68
C THR A 200 7.35 13.05 -11.69
N ALA A 201 7.58 11.73 -11.79
CA ALA A 201 8.75 11.07 -11.22
C ALA A 201 9.97 11.34 -12.13
N ARG A 202 11.12 11.66 -11.54
CA ARG A 202 12.35 12.05 -12.26
C ARG A 202 13.57 11.61 -11.46
N ASP A 203 14.70 11.47 -12.13
CA ASP A 203 15.99 11.14 -11.50
C ASP A 203 16.01 9.80 -10.75
N VAL A 204 15.05 8.92 -11.07
CA VAL A 204 14.88 7.55 -10.53
C VAL A 204 14.44 6.62 -11.67
N ASP A 205 14.40 5.31 -11.42
CA ASP A 205 13.78 4.37 -12.37
C ASP A 205 12.25 4.58 -12.37
N VAL A 206 11.69 4.84 -13.56
CA VAL A 206 10.26 5.14 -13.73
C VAL A 206 9.68 4.23 -14.80
N PRO A 207 9.20 3.03 -14.44
CA PRO A 207 8.59 2.13 -15.41
C PRO A 207 7.32 2.73 -16.03
N ARG A 208 6.60 3.56 -15.26
CA ARG A 208 5.42 4.29 -15.70
C ARG A 208 5.29 5.60 -14.91
N GLN A 209 4.99 6.70 -15.60
CA GLN A 209 4.67 7.96 -14.93
C GLN A 209 3.29 7.87 -14.24
N PRO A 210 3.14 8.44 -13.03
CA PRO A 210 1.85 8.48 -12.37
C PRO A 210 0.89 9.41 -13.12
N ARG A 211 -0.40 9.20 -12.95
CA ARG A 211 -1.41 10.19 -13.32
C ARG A 211 -1.24 11.44 -12.45
N ARG A 212 -1.47 12.62 -13.02
CA ARG A 212 -1.13 13.90 -12.39
C ARG A 212 -2.41 14.68 -12.17
N LEU A 213 -2.91 14.67 -10.94
CA LEU A 213 -4.27 15.10 -10.61
C LEU A 213 -4.26 16.44 -9.86
N VAL A 214 -5.33 17.21 -10.05
CA VAL A 214 -5.63 18.40 -9.24
C VAL A 214 -7.04 18.29 -8.68
N PHE A 215 -7.17 18.32 -7.36
CA PHE A 215 -8.46 18.46 -6.70
C PHE A 215 -8.83 19.94 -6.53
N GLY A 216 -10.01 20.33 -7.00
CA GLY A 216 -10.54 21.68 -6.81
C GLY A 216 -11.47 22.14 -7.94
N ARG A 217 -11.72 23.46 -7.99
CA ARG A 217 -12.63 24.07 -8.97
C ARG A 217 -11.96 25.14 -9.82
N GLY A 218 -12.52 25.39 -11.00
CA GLY A 218 -12.07 26.42 -11.94
C GLY A 218 -11.11 25.88 -12.99
N PRO A 219 -10.70 26.69 -13.98
CA PRO A 219 -9.73 26.23 -14.96
C PRO A 219 -8.38 26.02 -14.28
N LEU A 220 -7.67 25.00 -14.75
CA LEU A 220 -6.26 24.82 -14.47
C LEU A 220 -5.43 25.98 -15.06
N PRO A 221 -4.20 26.22 -14.55
CA PRO A 221 -3.27 27.15 -15.18
C PRO A 221 -3.10 26.87 -16.68
N ALA A 222 -2.91 27.92 -17.47
CA ALA A 222 -2.74 27.77 -18.91
C ALA A 222 -1.51 26.89 -19.21
N GLY A 223 -1.65 25.90 -20.09
CA GLY A 223 -0.58 24.96 -20.41
C GLY A 223 -0.39 23.81 -19.41
N SER A 224 -1.20 23.74 -18.34
CA SER A 224 -1.19 22.62 -17.40
C SER A 224 -1.62 21.32 -18.08
N GLU A 225 -0.82 20.26 -17.95
CA GLU A 225 -1.16 18.89 -18.36
C GLU A 225 -1.84 18.07 -17.25
N LEU A 226 -2.16 18.72 -16.12
CA LEU A 226 -2.80 18.08 -14.99
C LEU A 226 -4.27 17.75 -15.30
N GLU A 227 -4.77 16.69 -14.67
CA GLU A 227 -6.15 16.24 -14.77
C GLU A 227 -6.98 16.80 -13.61
N LEU A 228 -8.05 17.54 -13.93
CA LEU A 228 -8.91 18.15 -12.92
C LEU A 228 -9.92 17.14 -12.36
N ARG A 229 -10.03 17.11 -11.02
CA ARG A 229 -11.04 16.43 -10.22
C ARG A 229 -11.83 17.46 -9.42
N SER A 230 -13.12 17.61 -9.72
CA SER A 230 -13.90 18.78 -9.29
C SER A 230 -15.14 18.47 -8.44
N GLY A 231 -15.50 17.19 -8.36
CA GLY A 231 -16.52 16.67 -7.48
C GLY A 231 -16.04 16.51 -6.03
N PRO A 232 -16.92 15.98 -5.16
CA PRO A 232 -16.58 15.60 -3.79
C PRO A 232 -15.40 14.61 -3.76
N ILE A 233 -14.50 14.75 -2.77
CA ILE A 233 -13.25 13.98 -2.74
C ILE A 233 -13.52 12.47 -2.72
N GLY A 234 -14.44 12.02 -1.85
CA GLY A 234 -14.83 10.61 -1.79
C GLY A 234 -15.35 10.05 -3.13
N GLU A 235 -16.20 10.79 -3.84
CA GLU A 235 -16.74 10.36 -5.14
C GLU A 235 -15.65 10.30 -6.21
N GLU A 236 -14.76 11.28 -6.25
CA GLU A 236 -13.63 11.31 -7.18
C GLU A 236 -12.63 10.19 -6.90
N LEU A 237 -12.42 9.83 -5.62
CA LEU A 237 -11.62 8.66 -5.26
C LEU A 237 -12.28 7.36 -5.74
N SER A 238 -13.60 7.20 -5.57
CA SER A 238 -14.30 6.04 -6.10
C SER A 238 -14.27 5.97 -7.63
N ALA A 239 -14.39 7.11 -8.31
CA ALA A 239 -14.23 7.18 -9.76
C ALA A 239 -12.81 6.77 -10.19
N LEU A 240 -11.77 7.27 -9.51
CA LEU A 240 -10.39 6.87 -9.76
C LEU A 240 -10.18 5.36 -9.55
N ALA A 241 -10.75 4.78 -8.49
CA ALA A 241 -10.70 3.33 -8.27
C ALA A 241 -11.39 2.55 -9.40
N ALA A 242 -12.54 3.00 -9.90
CA ALA A 242 -13.21 2.39 -11.05
C ALA A 242 -12.40 2.50 -12.35
N GLU A 243 -11.55 3.52 -12.47
CA GLU A 243 -10.56 3.68 -13.55
C GLU A 243 -9.28 2.83 -13.33
N GLY A 244 -9.20 2.06 -12.25
CA GLY A 244 -8.09 1.16 -11.94
C GLY A 244 -6.95 1.78 -11.14
N VAL A 245 -7.13 2.97 -10.57
CA VAL A 245 -6.15 3.60 -9.67
C VAL A 245 -6.25 2.96 -8.29
N GLN A 246 -5.20 2.27 -7.85
CA GLN A 246 -5.11 1.63 -6.54
C GLN A 246 -4.38 2.48 -5.50
N SER A 247 -3.51 3.40 -5.93
CA SER A 247 -2.76 4.28 -5.03
C SER A 247 -2.73 5.74 -5.44
N LEU A 248 -2.73 6.61 -4.43
CA LEU A 248 -2.68 8.06 -4.58
C LEU A 248 -1.68 8.67 -3.61
N LEU A 249 -0.67 9.35 -4.14
CA LEU A 249 0.22 10.21 -3.36
C LEU A 249 -0.34 11.64 -3.34
N LEU A 250 -0.76 12.11 -2.16
CA LEU A 250 -1.23 13.48 -1.97
C LEU A 250 -0.06 14.36 -1.51
N GLU A 251 0.43 15.22 -2.41
CA GLU A 251 1.48 16.22 -2.15
C GLU A 251 0.91 17.64 -2.00
N GLY A 252 -0.38 17.73 -1.73
CA GLY A 252 -1.11 18.99 -1.78
C GLY A 252 -0.83 19.89 -0.58
N GLY A 253 -1.01 21.20 -0.80
CA GLY A 253 -0.91 22.20 0.26
C GLY A 253 -1.90 21.98 1.42
N PRO A 254 -1.78 22.78 2.50
CA PRO A 254 -2.45 22.52 3.78
C PRO A 254 -3.96 22.35 3.67
N THR A 255 -4.63 23.05 2.75
CA THR A 255 -6.08 22.98 2.56
C THR A 255 -6.57 21.61 2.10
N ILE A 256 -5.95 21.02 1.07
CA ILE A 256 -6.41 19.72 0.54
C ILE A 256 -5.98 18.58 1.46
N ALA A 257 -4.78 18.67 2.05
CA ALA A 257 -4.33 17.74 3.07
C ALA A 257 -5.29 17.71 4.28
N ALA A 258 -5.72 18.88 4.77
CA ALA A 258 -6.72 18.98 5.83
C ALA A 258 -8.10 18.43 5.42
N ALA A 259 -8.49 18.58 4.15
CA ALA A 259 -9.76 18.03 3.66
C ALA A 259 -9.75 16.49 3.66
N PHE A 260 -8.70 15.87 3.12
CA PHE A 260 -8.54 14.41 3.15
C PHE A 260 -8.49 13.85 4.58
N LEU A 261 -7.78 14.51 5.50
CA LEU A 261 -7.76 14.08 6.91
C LEU A 261 -9.13 14.22 7.58
N ARG A 262 -9.88 15.30 7.29
CA ARG A 262 -11.21 15.51 7.87
C ARG A 262 -12.25 14.49 7.38
N GLU A 263 -12.11 14.06 6.13
CA GLU A 263 -12.97 13.06 5.52
C GLU A 263 -12.54 11.61 5.83
N ASP A 264 -11.49 11.41 6.64
CA ASP A 264 -10.95 10.08 7.00
C ASP A 264 -10.48 9.28 5.77
N LEU A 265 -9.85 9.98 4.82
CA LEU A 265 -9.42 9.45 3.53
C LEU A 265 -7.92 9.25 3.40
N VAL A 266 -7.14 9.50 4.47
CA VAL A 266 -5.68 9.27 4.48
C VAL A 266 -5.41 7.94 5.15
N ASP A 267 -4.71 7.02 4.47
CA ASP A 267 -4.35 5.73 5.06
C ASP A 267 -2.93 5.75 5.67
N LYS A 268 -2.02 6.51 5.05
CA LYS A 268 -0.59 6.58 5.42
C LYS A 268 -0.05 8.00 5.41
N LEU A 269 0.88 8.26 6.33
CA LEU A 269 1.58 9.53 6.47
C LEU A 269 3.05 9.33 6.14
N ASP A 270 3.57 10.15 5.23
CA ASP A 270 5.00 10.31 4.95
C ASP A 270 5.39 11.78 5.19
N VAL A 271 5.93 12.06 6.38
CA VAL A 271 6.25 13.43 6.83
C VAL A 271 7.76 13.63 6.87
N PHE A 272 8.27 14.45 5.96
CA PHE A 272 9.67 14.86 5.93
C PHE A 272 9.86 16.08 6.84
N VAL A 273 10.69 15.95 7.86
CA VAL A 273 11.00 16.98 8.84
C VAL A 273 12.41 17.50 8.59
N ALA A 274 12.52 18.74 8.12
CA ALA A 274 13.79 19.42 7.93
C ALA A 274 14.34 19.98 9.25
N PRO A 275 15.67 19.99 9.47
CA PRO A 275 16.31 20.45 10.70
C PRO A 275 16.38 21.99 10.77
N THR A 276 15.30 22.67 10.41
CA THR A 276 15.19 24.12 10.32
C THR A 276 14.10 24.62 11.26
N LEU A 277 14.32 25.79 11.87
CA LEU A 277 13.27 26.55 12.55
C LEU A 277 12.96 27.77 11.69
N ALA A 278 11.84 27.76 10.97
CA ALA A 278 11.52 28.82 10.02
C ALA A 278 11.02 30.10 10.70
N GLY A 279 10.38 29.98 11.86
CA GLY A 279 9.87 31.11 12.66
C GLY A 279 8.65 31.83 12.07
N SER A 280 8.53 31.86 10.75
CA SER A 280 7.40 32.42 9.99
C SER A 280 7.08 31.54 8.78
N GLY A 281 5.92 31.78 8.14
CA GLY A 281 5.41 30.95 7.06
C GLY A 281 4.18 30.13 7.47
N LEU A 282 3.60 29.44 6.50
CA LEU A 282 2.39 28.66 6.67
C LEU A 282 2.66 27.45 7.57
N VAL A 283 1.80 27.24 8.57
CA VAL A 283 1.81 26.06 9.45
C VAL A 283 0.89 25.00 8.85
N PHE A 284 1.29 23.74 8.94
CA PHE A 284 0.34 22.65 8.81
C PHE A 284 -0.30 22.33 10.16
N ALA A 285 -1.48 22.90 10.41
CA ALA A 285 -2.28 22.65 11.61
C ALA A 285 -3.74 22.44 11.20
N PRO A 286 -4.09 21.25 10.68
CA PRO A 286 -5.45 20.98 10.23
C PRO A 286 -6.42 20.96 11.42
N GLU A 287 -7.57 21.61 11.28
CA GLU A 287 -8.70 21.41 12.19
C GLU A 287 -9.35 20.06 11.90
N LEU A 288 -9.15 19.11 12.81
CA LEU A 288 -9.70 17.77 12.75
C LEU A 288 -10.95 17.66 13.63
N PRO A 289 -11.96 16.85 13.23
CA PRO A 289 -13.19 16.69 13.99
C PRO A 289 -12.96 15.95 15.32
N ALA A 290 -11.92 15.12 15.39
CA ALA A 290 -11.45 14.42 16.58
C ALA A 290 -9.93 14.18 16.46
N PRO A 291 -9.22 13.88 17.57
CA PRO A 291 -7.84 13.40 17.50
C PRO A 291 -7.76 12.13 16.65
N VAL A 292 -6.76 12.07 15.76
CA VAL A 292 -6.46 10.90 14.95
C VAL A 292 -5.26 10.19 15.59
N GLU A 293 -5.47 8.95 16.03
CA GLU A 293 -4.39 8.11 16.52
C GLU A 293 -3.58 7.57 15.33
N ILE A 294 -2.26 7.65 15.43
CA ILE A 294 -1.35 7.11 14.42
C ILE A 294 -0.69 5.85 14.95
N ALA A 295 -0.62 4.82 14.10
CA ALA A 295 0.00 3.55 14.40
C ALA A 295 1.30 3.38 13.63
N ARG A 296 2.15 2.44 14.10
CA ARG A 296 3.36 1.98 13.38
C ARG A 296 4.31 3.12 12.98
N LEU A 297 4.43 4.15 13.84
CA LEU A 297 5.37 5.25 13.63
C LEU A 297 6.81 4.72 13.52
N ARG A 298 7.51 5.14 12.46
CA ARG A 298 8.93 4.87 12.20
C ARG A 298 9.60 6.17 11.77
N ALA A 299 10.87 6.30 12.12
CA ALA A 299 11.72 7.42 11.73
C ALA A 299 12.90 6.89 10.91
N HIS A 300 13.18 7.54 9.78
CA HIS A 300 14.29 7.22 8.89
C HIS A 300 15.09 8.49 8.64
N GLN A 301 16.41 8.42 8.82
CA GLN A 301 17.31 9.52 8.46
C GLN A 301 17.34 9.67 6.92
N MET A 302 17.24 10.90 6.42
CA MET A 302 17.27 11.25 4.99
C MET A 302 18.18 12.47 4.80
N GLY A 303 19.47 12.25 4.58
CA GLY A 303 20.48 13.32 4.64
C GLY A 303 20.43 14.00 6.01
N ASP A 304 20.19 15.31 6.02
CA ASP A 304 19.99 16.09 7.25
C ASP A 304 18.52 16.11 7.75
N ASP A 305 17.57 15.64 6.93
CA ASP A 305 16.15 15.56 7.28
C ASP A 305 15.81 14.23 7.98
N VAL A 306 14.61 14.16 8.56
CA VAL A 306 14.02 12.90 9.06
C VAL A 306 12.70 12.62 8.35
N LEU A 307 12.55 11.43 7.77
CA LEU A 307 11.26 10.92 7.28
C LEU A 307 10.54 10.16 8.40
N LEU A 308 9.39 10.67 8.83
CA LEU A 308 8.45 9.97 9.70
C LEU A 308 7.40 9.26 8.83
N THR A 309 7.29 7.95 8.95
CA THR A 309 6.23 7.16 8.31
C THR A 309 5.28 6.61 9.37
N ALA A 310 3.97 6.70 9.15
CA ALA A 310 2.96 6.13 10.05
C ALA A 310 1.69 5.74 9.28
N TYR A 311 0.87 4.92 9.91
CA TYR A 311 -0.45 4.53 9.39
C TYR A 311 -1.54 5.20 10.21
N VAL A 312 -2.53 5.76 9.51
CA VAL A 312 -3.78 6.26 10.10
C VAL A 312 -4.79 5.12 10.24
N HIS A 313 -4.80 4.23 9.24
CA HIS A 313 -5.59 3.01 9.25
C HIS A 313 -4.66 1.81 9.09
N GLU A 314 -4.99 0.71 9.75
CA GLU A 314 -4.29 -0.55 9.49
C GLU A 314 -4.37 -0.86 7.99
N PRO A 315 -3.22 -1.08 7.32
CA PRO A 315 -3.19 -1.37 5.90
C PRO A 315 -3.87 -2.70 5.60
#